data_AF-A0A397ZPZ2-F1
#
_entry.id   AF-A0A397ZPZ2-F1
#
_cell.length_a   1.000
_cell.length_b   1.000
_cell.length_c   1.000
_cell.angle_alpha   90.00
_cell.angle_beta   90.00
_cell.angle_gamma   90.00
#
_symmetry.space_group_name_H-M   'P 1'
#
loop_
_entity.id
_entity.type
_entity.pdbx_description
1 polymer ?
#
loop_
_entity_poly.entity_id
_entity_poly.type
_entity_poly.pdbx_seq_one_letter_code
_entity_poly.pdbx_strand_id
1 'polypeptide(L)' 'MTRPIICVILMVVFVLGMVAKETQGENMCHINISYGNEGCESMVCNFDCASKWKGIGECVSSKSPNCICAYSCPN' A
#
# COMPACT_ATOMS: atom_id res chain seq x y z
N MET A 1 -26.40 18.05 -35.22
CA MET A 1 -26.27 18.21 -33.76
C MET A 1 -25.71 16.96 -33.06
N THR A 2 -25.07 16.01 -33.76
CA THR A 2 -24.49 14.78 -33.16
C THR A 2 -23.04 14.96 -32.72
N ARG A 3 -22.26 15.78 -33.43
CA ARG A 3 -20.85 16.08 -33.12
C ARG A 3 -20.58 16.62 -31.71
N PRO A 4 -21.33 17.61 -31.18
CA PRO A 4 -21.02 18.17 -29.86
C PRO A 4 -21.34 17.19 -28.72
N ILE A 5 -22.37 16.34 -28.88
CA ILE A 5 -22.79 15.37 -27.86
C ILE A 5 -21.72 14.29 -27.67
N ILE A 6 -21.11 13.81 -28.76
CA ILE A 6 -20.05 12.79 -28.71
C ILE A 6 -18.81 13.32 -27.98
N CYS A 7 -18.43 14.57 -28.22
CA CYS A 7 -17.29 15.20 -27.53
C CYS A 7 -17.52 15.30 -26.02
N VAL A 8 -18.73 15.67 -25.60
CA VAL A 8 -19.09 15.77 -24.18
C VAL A 8 -19.03 14.40 -23.51
N ILE A 9 -19.56 13.36 -24.15
CA ILE A 9 -19.52 11.99 -23.62
C ILE A 9 -18.08 11.51 -23.46
N LEU A 10 -17.23 11.72 -24.47
CA LEU A 10 -15.81 11.33 -24.41
C LEU A 10 -15.06 12.07 -23.31
N MET A 11 -15.30 13.37 -23.13
CA MET A 11 -14.66 14.14 -22.05
C MET A 11 -15.08 13.63 -20.67
N VAL A 12 -16.37 13.33 -20.45
CA VAL A 12 -16.86 12.78 -19.18
C VAL A 12 -16.21 11.42 -18.89
N VAL A 13 -16.13 10.52 -19.89
CA VAL A 13 -15.50 9.21 -19.74
C VAL A 13 -14.00 9.33 -19.46
N PHE A 14 -13.31 10.28 -20.13
CA PHE A 14 -11.87 10.48 -19.96
C PHE A 14 -11.52 11.02 -18.57
N VAL A 15 -12.33 11.95 -18.04
CA VAL A 15 -12.18 12.46 -16.66
C VAL A 15 -12.37 11.33 -15.66
N LEU A 16 -13.41 10.50 -15.80
CA LEU A 16 -13.66 9.34 -14.92
C LEU A 16 -12.53 8.30 -14.99
N GLY A 17 -11.97 8.06 -16.18
CA GLY A 17 -10.87 7.12 -16.38
C GLY A 17 -9.54 7.56 -15.77
N MET A 18 -9.28 8.86 -15.66
CA MET A 18 -8.07 9.39 -15.02
C MET A 18 -8.12 9.25 -13.49
N VAL A 19 -9.30 9.39 -12.86
CA VAL A 19 -9.45 9.19 -11.40
C VAL A 19 -9.20 7.73 -10.99
N ALA A 20 -9.55 6.76 -11.83
CA ALA A 20 -9.35 5.34 -11.54
C ALA A 20 -7.87 4.89 -11.56
N LYS A 21 -6.99 5.66 -12.20
CA LYS A 21 -5.54 5.38 -12.21
C LYS A 21 -4.83 5.81 -10.94
N GLU A 22 -5.41 6.72 -10.15
CA GLU A 22 -4.79 7.23 -8.93
C GLU A 22 -5.18 6.41 -7.67
N THR A 23 -6.09 5.43 -7.81
CA THR A 23 -6.52 4.58 -6.68
C THR A 23 -5.93 3.17 -6.69
N GLN A 24 -5.22 2.77 -7.74
CA GLN A 24 -4.26 1.67 -7.61
C GLN A 24 -3.02 2.29 -7.00
N GLY A 25 -3.03 2.39 -5.67
CA GLY A 25 -1.92 2.89 -4.88
C GLY A 25 -0.62 2.24 -5.30
N GLU A 26 0.50 2.87 -4.96
CA GLU A 26 1.80 2.20 -4.92
C GLU A 26 1.57 0.74 -4.53
N ASN A 27 2.04 -0.19 -5.36
CA ASN A 27 1.84 -1.62 -5.18
C ASN A 27 2.56 -2.00 -3.88
N MET A 28 1.92 -1.76 -2.74
CA MET A 28 2.47 -1.91 -1.42
C MET A 28 2.13 -3.31 -0.95
N CYS A 29 3.17 -4.11 -0.84
CA CYS A 29 3.09 -5.43 -0.29
C CYS A 29 3.16 -5.34 1.22
N HIS A 30 2.34 -6.16 1.88
CA HIS A 30 2.36 -6.30 3.33
C HIS A 30 2.77 -7.72 3.68
N ILE A 31 3.74 -7.86 4.57
CA ILE A 31 4.08 -9.15 5.19
C ILE A 31 3.91 -9.06 6.70
N ASN A 32 3.55 -10.19 7.29
CA ASN A 32 3.45 -10.33 8.74
C ASN A 32 4.65 -11.12 9.25
N ILE A 33 5.41 -10.52 10.16
CA ILE A 33 6.54 -11.11 10.87
C ILE A 33 6.06 -11.41 12.28
N SER A 34 6.08 -12.68 12.68
CA SER A 34 5.73 -13.09 14.03
C SER A 34 7.00 -13.37 14.84
N TYR A 35 7.23 -12.59 15.89
CA TYR A 35 8.35 -12.75 16.82
C TYR A 35 8.06 -13.79 17.93
N GLY A 36 6.96 -14.54 17.81
CA GLY A 36 6.63 -15.64 18.71
C GLY A 36 6.28 -15.19 20.12
N ASN A 37 7.12 -15.51 21.11
CA ASN A 37 6.89 -15.19 22.51
C ASN A 37 7.55 -13.88 22.95
N GLU A 38 8.35 -13.29 22.07
CA GLU A 38 8.96 -11.98 22.27
C GLU A 38 7.94 -10.91 21.83
N GLY A 39 7.70 -9.91 22.68
CA GLY A 39 6.79 -8.83 22.33
C GLY A 39 7.29 -8.09 21.09
N CYS A 40 6.38 -7.59 20.25
CA CYS A 40 6.77 -6.80 19.09
C CYS A 40 7.32 -5.46 19.55
N GLU A 41 8.64 -5.27 19.43
CA GLU A 41 9.29 -3.99 19.63
C GLU A 41 9.27 -3.20 18.33
N SER A 42 8.65 -2.01 18.35
CA SER A 42 8.45 -1.20 17.14
C SER A 42 9.75 -0.83 16.43
N MET A 43 10.83 -0.62 17.19
CA MET A 43 12.14 -0.29 16.62
C MET A 43 12.75 -1.50 15.89
N VAL A 44 12.70 -2.68 16.51
CA VAL A 44 13.17 -3.93 15.90
C VAL A 44 12.36 -4.27 14.66
N CYS A 45 11.03 -4.22 14.76
CA CYS A 45 10.11 -4.46 13.65
C CYS A 45 10.39 -3.53 12.45
N ASN A 46 10.56 -2.23 12.70
CA ASN A 46 10.86 -1.28 11.64
C ASN A 46 12.25 -1.49 11.06
N PHE A 47 13.26 -1.77 11.89
CA PHE A 47 14.62 -2.03 11.44
C PHE A 47 14.71 -3.29 10.58
N ASP A 48 14.09 -4.39 10.99
CA ASP A 48 14.02 -5.63 10.21
C ASP A 48 13.31 -5.40 8.88
N CYS A 49 12.19 -4.68 8.89
CA CYS A 49 11.45 -4.34 7.70
C CYS A 49 12.26 -3.49 6.71
N ALA A 50 12.93 -2.45 7.21
CA ALA A 50 13.80 -1.59 6.43
C ALA A 50 15.04 -2.33 5.90
N SER A 51 15.64 -3.21 6.70
CA SER A 51 16.84 -3.94 6.31
C SER A 51 16.58 -5.01 5.25
N LYS A 52 15.44 -5.70 5.30
CA LYS A 52 15.14 -6.83 4.41
C LYS A 52 14.34 -6.41 3.17
N TRP A 53 13.38 -5.50 3.34
CA TRP A 53 12.45 -5.12 2.27
C TRP A 53 12.50 -3.64 1.90
N LYS A 54 13.37 -2.83 2.55
CA LYS A 54 13.39 -1.37 2.42
C LYS A 54 12.00 -0.75 2.65
N GLY A 55 11.24 -1.39 3.53
CA GLY A 55 9.89 -0.99 3.91
C GLY A 55 9.81 -0.32 5.26
N ILE A 56 8.58 -0.11 5.72
CA ILE A 56 8.24 0.44 7.03
C ILE A 56 7.51 -0.64 7.84
N GLY A 57 8.00 -0.92 9.04
CA GLY A 57 7.46 -1.94 9.93
C GLY A 57 6.72 -1.35 11.12
N GLU A 58 5.51 -1.81 11.39
CA GLU A 58 4.71 -1.43 12.56
C GLU A 58 4.15 -2.63 13.31
N CYS A 59 4.16 -2.56 14.64
CA CYS A 59 3.56 -3.58 15.50
C CYS A 59 2.03 -3.39 15.58
N VAL A 60 1.27 -4.47 15.41
CA VAL A 60 -0.21 -4.42 15.47
C VAL A 60 -0.71 -4.02 16.85
N SER A 61 0.01 -4.44 17.89
CA SER A 61 -0.27 -4.08 19.27
C SER A 61 0.98 -4.31 20.11
N SER A 62 1.17 -3.52 21.17
CA SER A 62 2.32 -3.64 22.09
C SER A 62 2.38 -5.00 22.80
N LYS A 63 1.27 -5.75 22.84
CA LYS A 63 1.20 -7.11 23.40
C LYS A 63 1.17 -8.21 22.35
N SER A 64 1.05 -7.86 21.06
CA SER A 64 1.12 -8.87 20.02
C SER A 64 2.57 -9.07 19.62
N PRO A 65 2.97 -10.30 19.27
CA PRO A 65 4.27 -10.57 18.68
C PRO A 65 4.31 -10.26 17.18
N ASN A 66 3.26 -9.64 16.64
CA ASN A 66 3.06 -9.51 15.20
C ASN A 66 3.46 -8.12 14.73
N CYS A 67 4.39 -8.09 13.78
CA CYS A 67 4.88 -6.94 13.05
C CYS A 67 4.36 -6.97 11.62
N ILE A 68 3.75 -5.88 11.18
CA ILE A 68 3.33 -5.68 9.79
C ILE A 68 4.40 -4.85 9.11
N CYS A 69 5.01 -5.39 8.06
CA CYS A 69 5.98 -4.70 7.23
C CYS A 69 5.34 -4.33 5.90
N ALA A 70 5.24 -3.04 5.61
CA ALA A 70 4.76 -2.49 4.35
C ALA A 70 5.95 -2.09 3.47
N TYR A 71 6.03 -2.62 2.25
CA TYR A 71 7.13 -2.35 1.32
C TYR A 71 6.64 -2.32 -0.13
N SER A 72 7.40 -1.68 -1.02
CA SER A 72 7.08 -1.71 -2.45
C SER A 72 7.23 -3.13 -2.99
N CYS A 73 6.15 -3.69 -3.55
CA CYS A 73 6.18 -5.01 -4.18
C CYS A 73 7.25 -5.04 -5.29
N PRO A 74 8.09 -6.09 -5.35
CA PRO A 74 8.91 -6.31 -6.52
C PRO A 74 8.00 -6.58 -7.72
N ASN A 75 8.29 -5.91 -8.84
CA ASN A 75 7.60 -6.08 -10.13
C ASN A 75 7.87 -7.45 -10.74
#